data_AF-A0A3D5ZHN3-F1
#
_entry.id   AF-A0A3D5ZHN3-F1
#
_cell.length_a   1.000
_cell.length_b   1.000
_cell.length_c   1.000
_cell.angle_alpha   90.00
_cell.angle_beta   90.00
_cell.angle_gamma   90.00
#
_symmetry.space_group_name_H-M   'P 1'
#
loop_
_entity.id
_entity.type
_entity.pdbx_description
1 polymer ?
#
loop_
_entity_poly.entity_id
_entity_poly.type
_entity_poly.pdbx_seq_one_letter_code
_entity_poly.pdbx_strand_id
1 'polypeptide(L)'
;MMFDRSLAPYASNWRESRGRLWPEAESSERTSYMRDRDRIVHSGAFRRLKYKTQVFVYHEGDHYRTRLTHTIEVAQISRTIARRLGLDEDLAEALALAHDVGHPPFGHAGEDSLNECMDDYGGFDHNLQTLRVVMFLENKYLKYSG
;
A
#
# COMPACT_ATOMS: atom_id res chain seq x y z
N MET A 1 6.21 -25.34 -10.69
CA MET A 1 7.07 -24.41 -11.44
C MET A 1 6.33 -23.09 -11.68
N MET A 2 6.07 -22.29 -10.64
CA MET A 2 5.29 -21.04 -10.77
C MET A 2 5.98 -19.78 -10.22
N PHE A 3 7.15 -19.91 -9.58
CA PHE A 3 7.81 -18.81 -8.86
C PHE A 3 9.26 -18.56 -9.27
N ASP A 4 9.71 -19.13 -10.38
CA ASP A 4 11.13 -19.08 -10.77
C ASP A 4 11.33 -18.13 -11.95
N ARG A 5 11.24 -16.84 -11.67
CA ARG A 5 11.95 -15.84 -12.47
C ARG A 5 13.26 -15.56 -11.73
N SER A 6 14.37 -15.63 -12.47
CA SER A 6 15.66 -15.23 -11.92
C SER A 6 15.62 -13.74 -11.57
N LEU A 7 15.53 -13.43 -10.29
CA LEU A 7 15.65 -12.08 -9.78
C LEU A 7 17.12 -11.61 -9.91
N ALA A 8 17.32 -10.31 -10.05
CA ALA A 8 18.65 -9.73 -10.01
C ALA A 8 19.31 -9.96 -8.63
N PRO A 9 20.65 -10.04 -8.53
CA PRO A 9 21.33 -10.27 -7.25
C PRO A 9 21.05 -9.23 -6.16
N TYR A 10 20.60 -8.03 -6.55
CA TYR A 10 20.24 -6.93 -5.66
C TYR A 10 18.74 -6.87 -5.34
N ALA A 11 17.92 -7.77 -5.88
CA ALA A 11 16.49 -7.78 -5.63
C ALA A 11 16.16 -8.40 -4.28
N SER A 12 15.17 -7.84 -3.59
CA SER A 12 14.59 -8.47 -2.41
C SER A 12 13.95 -9.81 -2.78
N ASN A 13 14.31 -10.87 -2.06
CA ASN A 13 13.79 -12.22 -2.27
C ASN A 13 12.78 -12.56 -1.17
N TRP A 14 11.56 -12.95 -1.53
CA TRP A 14 10.53 -13.34 -0.56
C TRP A 14 10.95 -14.53 0.32
N ARG A 15 11.84 -15.41 -0.19
CA ARG A 15 12.38 -16.55 0.58
C ARG A 15 13.33 -16.13 1.71
N GLU A 16 13.89 -14.93 1.62
CA GLU A 16 14.80 -14.35 2.60
C GLU A 16 14.10 -13.26 3.44
N SER A 17 12.77 -13.22 3.38
CA SER A 17 11.97 -12.29 4.18
C SER A 17 12.29 -12.45 5.67
N ARG A 18 12.32 -11.32 6.39
CA ARG A 18 12.41 -11.29 7.85
C ARG A 18 11.14 -11.81 8.54
N GLY A 19 10.13 -12.19 7.77
CA GLY A 19 8.86 -12.69 8.26
C GLY A 19 7.91 -11.57 8.68
N ARG A 20 6.94 -11.93 9.51
CA ARG A 20 5.86 -11.05 9.97
C ARG A 20 5.93 -10.90 11.48
N LEU A 21 5.36 -9.81 12.00
CA LEU A 21 5.27 -9.57 13.44
C LEU A 21 4.53 -10.71 14.15
N TRP A 22 3.46 -11.21 13.54
CA TRP A 22 2.69 -12.35 14.01
C TRP A 22 2.99 -13.58 13.15
N PRO A 23 3.45 -14.70 13.75
CA PRO A 23 3.68 -15.93 13.01
C PRO A 23 2.41 -16.44 12.33
N GLU A 24 2.53 -16.78 11.06
CA GLU A 24 1.45 -17.39 10.27
C GLU A 24 2.02 -18.53 9.43
N ALA A 25 1.18 -19.54 9.16
CA ALA A 25 1.57 -20.61 8.26
C ALA A 25 1.84 -20.06 6.85
N GLU A 26 2.93 -20.53 6.24
CA GLU A 26 3.27 -20.30 4.83
C GLU A 26 2.15 -20.80 3.90
N SER A 27 2.01 -20.19 2.72
CA SER A 27 1.04 -20.63 1.71
C SER A 27 1.73 -21.46 0.65
N SER A 28 1.12 -22.57 0.23
CA SER A 28 1.63 -23.38 -0.88
C SER A 28 1.53 -22.68 -2.24
N GLU A 29 0.54 -21.79 -2.39
CA GLU A 29 0.17 -21.18 -3.68
C GLU A 29 0.62 -19.73 -3.86
N ARG A 30 1.05 -19.06 -2.79
CA ARG A 30 1.35 -17.62 -2.80
C ARG A 30 2.60 -17.30 -1.99
N THR A 31 3.49 -16.49 -2.57
CA THR A 31 4.63 -15.93 -1.85
C THR A 31 4.17 -14.97 -0.74
N SER A 32 5.06 -14.63 0.19
CA SER A 32 4.77 -13.65 1.25
C SER A 32 4.31 -12.31 0.68
N TYR A 33 4.94 -11.83 -0.40
CA TYR A 33 4.62 -10.55 -1.04
C TYR A 33 3.29 -10.59 -1.81
N MET A 34 2.96 -11.70 -2.48
CA MET A 34 1.63 -11.89 -3.07
C MET A 34 0.53 -11.82 -2.01
N ARG A 35 0.76 -12.42 -0.83
CA ARG A 35 -0.20 -12.35 0.28
C ARG A 35 -0.35 -10.93 0.81
N ASP A 36 0.73 -10.16 0.88
CA ASP A 36 0.68 -8.75 1.29
C ASP A 36 -0.16 -7.93 0.34
N ARG A 37 0.10 -8.07 -0.96
CA ARG A 37 -0.69 -7.44 -2.02
C ARG A 37 -2.18 -7.75 -1.86
N ASP A 38 -2.54 -9.03 -1.73
CA ASP A 38 -3.94 -9.43 -1.63
C ASP A 38 -4.62 -8.81 -0.37
N ARG A 39 -3.92 -8.80 0.77
CA ARG A 39 -4.42 -8.20 2.01
C ARG A 39 -4.69 -6.70 1.84
N ILE A 40 -3.77 -5.99 1.20
CA ILE A 40 -3.87 -4.55 0.90
C ILE A 40 -5.10 -4.29 0.02
N VAL A 41 -5.21 -4.98 -1.12
CA VAL A 41 -6.33 -4.80 -2.08
C VAL A 41 -7.68 -5.03 -1.40
N HIS A 42 -7.77 -6.02 -0.52
CA HIS A 42 -9.01 -6.31 0.18
C HIS A 42 -9.29 -5.37 1.37
N SER A 43 -8.33 -4.57 1.84
CA SER A 43 -8.44 -3.72 3.04
C SER A 43 -9.58 -2.69 2.97
N GLY A 44 -10.12 -2.32 4.14
CA GLY A 44 -11.11 -1.24 4.21
C GLY A 44 -10.52 0.09 3.76
N ALA A 45 -9.28 0.35 4.16
CA ALA A 45 -8.56 1.56 3.82
C ALA A 45 -8.27 1.69 2.32
N PHE A 46 -7.90 0.60 1.63
CA PHE A 46 -7.74 0.61 0.17
C PHE A 46 -9.07 0.88 -0.54
N ARG A 47 -10.18 0.27 -0.09
CA ARG A 47 -11.52 0.57 -0.63
C ARG A 47 -11.91 2.04 -0.48
N ARG A 48 -11.51 2.69 0.63
CA ARG A 48 -11.77 4.11 0.86
C ARG A 48 -11.04 5.03 -0.13
N LEU A 49 -9.97 4.57 -0.79
CA LEU A 49 -9.28 5.36 -1.83
C LEU A 49 -10.19 5.73 -3.00
N LYS A 50 -11.24 4.92 -3.27
CA LYS A 50 -12.25 5.23 -4.29
C LYS A 50 -12.94 6.57 -4.04
N TYR A 51 -13.07 6.97 -2.77
CA TYR A 51 -13.80 8.16 -2.34
C TYR A 51 -12.88 9.32 -1.95
N LYS A 52 -11.56 9.19 -2.17
CA LYS A 52 -10.58 10.25 -1.93
C LYS A 52 -10.14 10.82 -3.28
N THR A 53 -10.26 12.12 -3.45
CA THR A 53 -9.80 12.81 -4.65
C THR A 53 -8.28 12.91 -4.67
N GLN A 54 -7.71 12.91 -5.87
CA GLN A 54 -6.32 13.30 -6.11
C GLN A 54 -6.36 14.69 -6.76
N VAL A 55 -6.05 15.73 -5.98
CA VAL A 55 -5.78 17.11 -6.41
C VAL A 55 -6.97 18.01 -6.78
N PHE A 56 -8.20 17.54 -7.07
CA PHE A 56 -9.33 18.44 -7.41
C PHE A 56 -10.66 18.19 -6.68
N VAL A 57 -11.39 19.29 -6.43
CA VAL A 57 -12.77 19.34 -5.94
C VAL A 57 -13.71 18.89 -7.07
N TYR A 58 -14.69 18.04 -6.73
CA TYR A 58 -15.52 17.20 -7.61
C TYR A 58 -16.33 17.91 -8.73
N HIS A 59 -16.24 19.24 -8.93
CA HIS A 59 -17.31 20.02 -9.58
C HIS A 59 -16.98 20.62 -10.97
N GLU A 60 -15.82 20.35 -11.60
CA GLU A 60 -15.41 21.09 -12.83
C GLU A 60 -14.98 20.27 -14.07
N GLY A 61 -15.26 18.95 -14.17
CA GLY A 61 -14.81 18.16 -15.33
C GLY A 61 -15.06 16.63 -15.26
N ASP A 62 -15.10 15.99 -16.43
CA ASP A 62 -15.62 14.62 -16.62
C ASP A 62 -14.66 13.46 -16.26
N HIS A 63 -13.38 13.72 -15.92
CA HIS A 63 -12.36 12.66 -15.77
C HIS A 63 -11.37 12.88 -14.62
N TYR A 64 -11.84 13.21 -13.41
CA TYR A 64 -10.94 13.36 -12.26
C TYR A 64 -10.42 12.02 -11.72
N ARG A 65 -9.12 11.99 -11.45
CA ARG A 65 -8.49 10.85 -10.78
C ARG A 65 -8.88 10.81 -9.30
N THR A 66 -9.28 9.63 -8.85
CA THR A 66 -9.31 9.30 -7.42
C THR A 66 -7.91 8.82 -7.01
N ARG A 67 -7.67 8.76 -5.69
CA ARG A 67 -6.47 8.10 -5.18
C ARG A 67 -6.42 6.62 -5.56
N LEU A 68 -7.57 5.96 -5.72
CA LEU A 68 -7.61 4.58 -6.19
C LEU A 68 -7.09 4.46 -7.62
N THR A 69 -7.58 5.29 -8.55
CA THR A 69 -7.12 5.25 -9.95
C THR A 69 -5.65 5.62 -10.05
N HIS A 70 -5.20 6.62 -9.28
CA HIS A 70 -3.77 6.96 -9.19
C HIS A 70 -2.93 5.77 -8.69
N THR A 71 -3.38 5.13 -7.61
CA THR A 71 -2.69 3.97 -7.00
C THR A 71 -2.58 2.80 -7.99
N ILE A 72 -3.61 2.55 -8.81
CA ILE A 72 -3.58 1.53 -9.86
C ILE A 72 -2.58 1.88 -10.97
N GLU A 73 -2.53 3.14 -11.41
CA GLU A 73 -1.53 3.62 -12.39
C GLU A 73 -0.10 3.46 -11.85
N VAL A 74 0.13 3.86 -10.59
CA VAL A 74 1.43 3.71 -9.91
C VAL A 74 1.82 2.23 -9.80
N ALA A 75 0.89 1.34 -9.46
CA ALA A 75 1.15 -0.09 -9.39
C ALA A 75 1.58 -0.68 -10.75
N GLN A 76 0.92 -0.28 -11.85
CA GLN A 76 1.31 -0.73 -13.20
C GLN A 76 2.71 -0.23 -13.60
N ILE A 77 3.03 1.03 -13.32
CA ILE A 77 4.34 1.61 -13.62
C ILE A 77 5.42 0.93 -12.77
N SER A 78 5.18 0.78 -11.46
CA SER A 78 6.08 0.12 -10.51
C SER A 78 6.45 -1.29 -10.96
N ARG A 79 5.47 -2.10 -11.38
CA ARG A 79 5.73 -3.44 -11.91
C ARG A 79 6.52 -3.45 -13.20
N THR A 80 6.26 -2.50 -14.09
CA THR A 80 6.99 -2.39 -15.36
C THR A 80 8.46 -2.09 -15.10
N ILE A 81 8.74 -1.17 -14.18
CA ILE A 81 10.10 -0.82 -13.74
C ILE A 81 10.75 -2.03 -13.05
N ALA A 82 10.05 -2.68 -12.11
CA ALA A 82 10.55 -3.84 -11.39
C ALA A 82 10.96 -4.97 -12.35
N ARG A 83 10.10 -5.31 -13.31
CA ARG A 83 10.39 -6.30 -14.34
C ARG A 83 11.62 -5.95 -15.16
N ARG A 84 11.76 -4.67 -15.57
CA ARG A 84 12.88 -4.24 -16.40
C ARG A 84 14.21 -4.30 -15.66
N LEU A 85 14.19 -4.11 -14.34
CA LEU A 85 15.34 -4.16 -13.46
C LEU A 85 15.57 -5.54 -12.82
N GLY A 86 14.73 -6.55 -13.12
CA GLY A 86 14.83 -7.87 -12.49
C GLY A 86 14.51 -7.86 -10.98
N LEU A 87 13.73 -6.91 -10.50
CA LEU A 87 13.22 -6.85 -9.13
C LEU A 87 11.96 -7.72 -8.97
N ASP A 88 11.57 -8.00 -7.72
CA ASP A 88 10.34 -8.72 -7.40
C ASP A 88 9.10 -7.84 -7.71
N GLU A 89 8.31 -8.25 -8.70
CA GLU A 89 7.11 -7.50 -9.13
C GLU A 89 6.02 -7.48 -8.06
N ASP A 90 5.86 -8.55 -7.27
CA ASP A 90 4.81 -8.64 -6.26
C ASP A 90 5.11 -7.71 -5.07
N LEU A 91 6.37 -7.60 -4.67
CA LEU A 91 6.79 -6.61 -3.67
C LEU A 91 6.57 -5.18 -4.17
N ALA A 92 6.98 -4.90 -5.41
CA ALA A 92 6.83 -3.58 -6.01
C ALA A 92 5.36 -3.15 -6.15
N GLU A 93 4.48 -4.10 -6.51
CA GLU A 93 3.04 -3.92 -6.58
C GLU A 93 2.43 -3.73 -5.19
N ALA A 94 2.79 -4.56 -4.20
CA ALA A 94 2.28 -4.43 -2.84
C ALA A 94 2.58 -3.06 -2.23
N LEU A 95 3.83 -2.58 -2.36
CA LEU A 95 4.23 -1.26 -1.88
C LEU A 95 3.49 -0.13 -2.60
N ALA A 96 3.38 -0.23 -3.92
CA ALA A 96 2.62 0.74 -4.72
C ALA A 96 1.14 0.78 -4.35
N LEU A 97 0.51 -0.34 -4.05
CA LEU A 97 -0.90 -0.37 -3.64
C LEU A 97 -1.13 0.16 -2.22
N ALA A 98 -0.12 0.07 -1.35
CA ALA A 98 -0.22 0.52 0.03
C ALA A 98 0.14 1.99 0.25
N HIS A 99 1.02 2.58 -0.58
CA HIS A 99 1.67 3.86 -0.27
C HIS A 99 0.70 4.98 0.13
N ASP A 100 -0.45 5.03 -0.55
CA ASP A 100 -1.41 6.12 -0.46
C ASP A 100 -2.56 5.88 0.54
N VAL A 101 -2.57 4.72 1.20
CA VAL A 101 -3.69 4.28 2.04
C VAL A 101 -3.89 5.18 3.27
N GLY A 102 -2.80 5.74 3.81
CA GLY A 102 -2.77 6.61 4.98
C GLY A 102 -3.19 8.06 4.74
N HIS A 103 -3.36 8.50 3.49
CA HIS A 103 -3.72 9.89 3.21
C HIS A 103 -5.06 10.30 3.86
N PRO A 104 -5.15 11.50 4.46
CA PRO A 104 -6.41 12.02 4.98
C PRO A 104 -7.35 12.42 3.82
N PRO A 105 -8.63 12.76 4.13
CA PRO A 105 -9.48 13.48 3.19
C PRO A 105 -8.81 14.76 2.67
N PHE A 106 -9.20 15.25 1.48
CA PHE A 106 -8.71 16.50 0.88
C PHE A 106 -7.21 16.57 0.51
N GLY A 107 -6.50 15.43 0.52
CA GLY A 107 -5.11 15.36 0.07
C GLY A 107 -4.16 16.20 0.93
N HIS A 108 -3.22 16.92 0.32
CA HIS A 108 -2.21 17.68 1.06
C HIS A 108 -2.81 18.74 1.98
N ALA A 109 -3.89 19.42 1.57
CA ALA A 109 -4.56 20.37 2.44
C ALA A 109 -5.09 19.71 3.73
N GLY A 110 -5.64 18.49 3.62
CA GLY A 110 -6.07 17.74 4.79
C GLY A 110 -4.92 17.20 5.63
N GLU A 111 -3.77 16.92 5.01
CA GLU A 111 -2.55 16.53 5.71
C GLU A 111 -1.95 17.69 6.49
N ASP A 112 -1.78 18.86 5.86
CA ASP A 112 -1.25 20.06 6.49
C ASP A 112 -2.12 20.48 7.67
N SER A 113 -3.45 20.55 7.47
CA SER A 113 -4.39 20.89 8.55
C SER A 113 -4.38 19.85 9.67
N LEU A 114 -4.29 18.55 9.35
CA LEU A 114 -4.26 17.52 10.39
C LEU A 114 -2.93 17.53 11.15
N ASN A 115 -1.81 17.83 10.47
CA ASN A 115 -0.51 17.96 11.11
C ASN A 115 -0.48 19.14 12.08
N GLU A 116 -1.01 20.31 11.69
CA GLU A 116 -1.16 21.47 12.57
C GLU A 116 -2.04 21.15 13.79
N CYS A 117 -3.19 20.49 13.59
CA CYS A 117 -4.04 20.07 14.71
C CYS A 117 -3.38 19.04 15.64
N MET A 118 -2.36 18.34 15.17
CA MET A 118 -1.67 17.27 15.91
C MET A 118 -0.30 17.71 16.46
N ASP A 119 0.05 19.00 16.42
CA ASP A 119 1.37 19.50 16.83
C ASP A 119 1.72 19.10 18.27
N ASP A 120 0.79 19.27 19.21
CA ASP A 120 0.93 18.85 20.61
C ASP A 120 0.89 17.33 20.83
N TYR A 121 0.64 16.55 19.78
CA TYR A 121 0.44 15.09 19.81
C TYR A 121 1.44 14.31 18.94
N GLY A 122 2.49 14.98 18.43
CA GLY A 122 3.55 14.37 17.62
C GLY A 122 3.35 14.45 16.11
N GLY A 123 2.41 15.29 15.65
CA GLY A 123 2.18 15.58 14.24
C GLY A 123 1.41 14.50 13.47
N PHE A 124 1.30 14.71 12.17
CA PHE A 124 0.69 13.80 11.22
C PHE A 124 1.51 13.73 9.93
N ASP A 125 1.75 12.51 9.44
CA ASP A 125 2.38 12.23 8.15
C ASP A 125 1.65 11.04 7.51
N HIS A 126 1.28 11.18 6.24
CA HIS A 126 0.49 10.17 5.54
C HIS A 126 1.22 8.83 5.40
N ASN A 127 2.56 8.80 5.32
CA ASN A 127 3.34 7.56 5.20
C ASN A 127 3.38 6.82 6.55
N LEU A 128 3.59 7.54 7.65
CA LEU A 128 3.48 6.98 8.99
C LEU A 128 2.06 6.48 9.26
N GLN A 129 1.05 7.22 8.82
CA GLN A 129 -0.33 6.78 8.91
C GLN A 129 -0.61 5.56 8.02
N THR A 130 0.02 5.42 6.85
CA THR A 130 -0.05 4.19 6.03
C THR A 130 0.47 3.00 6.83
N LEU A 131 1.64 3.11 7.46
CA LEU A 131 2.19 2.06 8.32
C LEU A 131 1.26 1.73 9.49
N ARG A 132 0.71 2.75 10.15
CA ARG A 132 -0.22 2.58 11.26
C ARG A 132 -1.50 1.86 10.82
N VAL A 133 -2.01 2.17 9.63
CA VAL A 133 -3.20 1.52 9.06
C VAL A 133 -2.94 0.03 8.83
N VAL A 134 -1.85 -0.32 8.15
CA VAL A 134 -1.57 -1.71 7.76
C VAL A 134 -1.11 -2.58 8.94
N MET A 135 -0.50 -1.98 9.96
CA MET A 135 0.01 -2.73 11.12
C MET A 135 -0.98 -2.82 12.29
N PHE A 136 -1.87 -1.84 12.46
CA PHE A 136 -2.66 -1.72 13.70
C PHE A 136 -4.15 -1.42 13.51
N LEU A 137 -4.54 -0.60 12.51
CA LEU A 137 -5.92 -0.11 12.42
C LEU A 137 -6.84 -0.96 11.54
N GLU A 138 -6.32 -1.57 10.48
CA GLU A 138 -7.04 -2.70 9.89
C GLU A 138 -7.07 -3.81 10.93
N ASN A 139 -8.22 -4.44 11.13
CA ASN A 139 -8.36 -5.56 12.06
C ASN A 139 -9.25 -6.60 11.42
N LYS A 140 -8.63 -7.44 10.61
CA LYS A 140 -9.34 -8.45 9.81
C LYS A 140 -9.18 -9.86 10.31
N TYR A 141 -8.21 -10.09 11.19
CA TYR A 141 -7.85 -11.40 11.68
C TYR A 141 -8.27 -11.53 13.13
N LEU A 142 -9.05 -12.57 13.44
CA LEU A 142 -9.53 -12.82 14.80
C LEU A 142 -8.40 -13.11 15.81
N LYS A 143 -7.25 -13.57 15.31
CA LYS A 143 -6.15 -14.09 16.14
C LYS A 143 -5.15 -13.01 16.58
N TYR A 144 -5.13 -11.84 15.94
CA TYR A 144 -4.22 -10.75 16.29
C TYR A 144 -4.75 -9.42 15.74
N SER A 145 -4.47 -8.33 16.46
CA SER A 145 -4.77 -6.97 16.00
C SER A 145 -3.83 -6.58 14.86
N GLY A 146 -4.38 -6.01 13.78
CA GLY A 146 -3.69 -5.78 12.50
C GLY A 146 -4.14 -6.77 11.41
#